data_AF-A0A2D4EPP1-F1
#
_entry.id   AF-A0A2D4EPP1-F1
#
_cell.length_a   1.000
_cell.length_b   1.000
_cell.length_c   1.000
_cell.angle_alpha   90.00
_cell.angle_beta   90.00
_cell.angle_gamma   90.00
#
_symmetry.space_group_name_H-M   'P 1'
#
loop_
_entity.id
_entity.type
_entity.pdbx_description
1 polymer ?
#
loop_
_entity_poly.entity_id
_entity_poly.type
_entity_poly.pdbx_seq_one_letter_code
_entity_poly.pdbx_strand_id
1 'polypeptide(L)'
;NTIAPIKLSPDLYFLKPNETHHKYKTSLLIQNCTSINIDDMIVNPLQSQNILTEMFNGSDYVSVSPHNAALNIVHVSKTYVLKAAFNRTMLHSLPLMMNIISNLYLHNLNVTENIHVWISSFIQEITDRSFIMVMIVQCLTVGVTMTGLPS
;
A
#
# COMPACT_ATOMS: atom_id res chain seq x y z
N ASN A 1 20.80 -18.68 3.53
CA ASN A 1 19.48 -18.87 2.87
C ASN A 1 18.96 -17.50 2.48
N THR A 2 19.17 -17.04 1.26
CA THR A 2 18.80 -15.67 0.84
C THR A 2 17.31 -15.63 0.50
N ILE A 3 16.51 -14.88 1.26
CA ILE A 3 15.11 -14.63 0.91
C ILE A 3 15.12 -13.82 -0.39
N ALA A 4 14.40 -14.31 -1.40
CA ALA A 4 14.28 -13.61 -2.68
C ALA A 4 13.61 -12.24 -2.46
N PRO A 5 14.11 -11.16 -3.11
CA PRO A 5 13.48 -9.85 -3.04
C PRO A 5 12.01 -9.93 -3.50
N ILE A 6 11.12 -9.30 -2.75
CA ILE A 6 9.70 -9.23 -3.08
C ILE A 6 9.46 -7.98 -3.93
N LYS A 7 8.81 -8.15 -5.09
CA LYS A 7 8.37 -7.03 -5.91
C LYS A 7 7.12 -6.40 -5.29
N LEU A 8 7.13 -5.08 -5.09
CA LEU A 8 5.93 -4.34 -4.73
C LEU A 8 5.11 -4.08 -6.01
N SER A 9 4.21 -5.00 -6.33
CA SER A 9 3.23 -4.82 -7.41
C SER A 9 1.86 -4.43 -6.84
N PRO A 10 1.05 -3.67 -7.60
CA PRO A 10 -0.32 -3.34 -7.19
C PRO A 10 -1.16 -4.59 -6.88
N ASP A 11 -0.90 -5.69 -7.60
CA ASP A 11 -1.53 -7.01 -7.42
C ASP A 11 -1.49 -7.56 -5.99
N LEU A 12 -0.62 -7.05 -5.11
CA LEU A 12 -0.57 -7.45 -3.70
C LEU A 12 -1.84 -7.05 -2.94
N TYR A 13 -2.41 -5.88 -3.25
CA TYR A 13 -3.54 -5.31 -2.51
C TYR A 13 -4.69 -4.82 -3.39
N PHE A 14 -4.51 -4.75 -4.70
CA PHE A 14 -5.52 -4.22 -5.61
C PHE A 14 -6.02 -5.29 -6.58
N LEU A 15 -7.32 -5.26 -6.85
CA LEU A 15 -7.95 -6.07 -7.88
C LEU A 15 -7.53 -5.57 -9.27
N LYS A 16 -7.46 -6.48 -10.25
CA LYS A 16 -7.29 -6.12 -11.66
C LYS A 16 -8.63 -5.78 -12.31
N PRO A 17 -8.63 -5.02 -13.42
CA PRO A 17 -9.79 -4.95 -14.29
C PRO A 17 -10.27 -6.37 -14.66
N ASN A 18 -11.56 -6.65 -14.47
CA ASN A 18 -12.20 -7.97 -14.67
C ASN A 18 -11.92 -9.05 -13.60
N GLU A 19 -11.20 -8.75 -12.52
CA GLU A 19 -11.09 -9.65 -11.36
C GLU A 19 -12.34 -9.48 -10.49
N THR A 20 -13.04 -10.58 -10.19
CA THR A 20 -14.39 -10.48 -9.63
C THR A 20 -14.38 -10.27 -8.12
N HIS A 21 -13.65 -11.05 -7.32
CA HIS A 21 -13.61 -10.88 -5.86
C HIS A 21 -12.36 -11.53 -5.25
N HIS A 22 -11.74 -10.88 -4.26
CA HIS A 22 -10.67 -11.46 -3.46
C HIS A 22 -10.73 -10.97 -2.01
N LYS A 23 -10.59 -11.87 -1.03
CA LYS A 23 -10.66 -11.56 0.41
C LYS A 23 -9.68 -10.46 0.89
N TYR A 24 -8.55 -10.26 0.23
CA TYR A 24 -7.48 -9.35 0.68
C TYR A 24 -7.16 -8.24 -0.33
N LYS A 25 -7.91 -8.16 -1.43
CA LYS A 25 -7.71 -7.14 -2.47
C LYS A 25 -8.99 -6.38 -2.70
N THR A 26 -8.83 -5.11 -3.01
CA THR A 26 -9.95 -4.19 -3.19
C THR A 26 -9.74 -3.37 -4.45
N SER A 27 -10.77 -2.69 -4.92
CA SER A 27 -10.59 -1.57 -5.84
C SER A 27 -9.77 -0.46 -5.15
N LEU A 28 -9.06 0.33 -5.95
CA LEU A 28 -8.53 1.63 -5.53
C LEU A 28 -9.65 2.66 -5.65
N LEU A 29 -10.06 3.25 -4.51
CA LEU A 29 -11.08 4.28 -4.52
C LEU A 29 -10.54 5.58 -5.11
N ILE A 30 -11.31 6.24 -5.96
CA ILE A 30 -10.98 7.53 -6.57
C ILE A 30 -12.07 8.53 -6.20
N GLN A 31 -11.70 9.61 -5.52
CA GLN A 31 -12.58 10.76 -5.33
C GLN A 31 -12.11 11.90 -6.21
N ASN A 32 -12.97 12.28 -7.16
CA ASN A 32 -12.75 13.44 -7.99
C ASN A 32 -13.36 14.68 -7.30
N CYS A 33 -12.53 15.49 -6.66
CA CYS A 33 -12.93 16.79 -6.11
C CYS A 33 -12.64 17.93 -7.09
N THR A 34 -12.44 17.62 -8.38
CA THR A 34 -12.27 18.60 -9.45
C THR A 34 -13.55 18.75 -10.26
N SER A 35 -13.64 19.81 -11.05
CA SER A 35 -14.75 20.04 -11.99
C SER A 35 -14.52 19.44 -13.38
N ILE A 36 -13.45 18.65 -13.57
CA ILE A 36 -13.05 18.11 -14.87
C ILE A 36 -13.14 16.58 -14.89
N ASN A 37 -13.22 16.02 -16.09
CA ASN A 37 -13.04 14.58 -16.26
C ASN A 37 -11.57 14.22 -16.02
N ILE A 38 -11.33 13.24 -15.15
CA ILE A 38 -9.99 12.74 -14.79
C ILE A 38 -9.67 11.38 -15.45
N ASP A 39 -10.52 10.87 -16.34
CA ASP A 39 -10.38 9.54 -16.91
C ASP A 39 -9.02 9.37 -17.61
N ASP A 40 -8.68 10.27 -18.52
CA ASP A 40 -7.42 10.21 -19.27
C ASP A 40 -6.17 10.45 -18.41
N MET A 41 -6.29 11.28 -17.37
CA MET A 41 -5.16 11.68 -16.52
C MET A 41 -4.93 10.75 -15.33
N ILE A 42 -5.96 10.03 -14.88
CA ILE A 42 -5.93 9.25 -13.64
C ILE A 42 -6.44 7.82 -13.87
N VAL A 43 -7.66 7.65 -14.37
CA VAL A 43 -8.29 6.32 -14.44
C VAL A 43 -7.57 5.42 -15.44
N ASN A 44 -7.36 5.89 -16.68
CA ASN A 44 -6.69 5.14 -17.74
C ASN A 44 -5.23 4.77 -17.35
N PRO A 45 -4.41 5.70 -16.81
CA PRO A 45 -3.08 5.36 -16.27
C PRO A 45 -3.06 4.36 -15.10
N LEU A 46 -4.11 4.32 -14.27
CA LEU A 46 -4.21 3.33 -13.19
C LEU A 46 -4.62 1.97 -13.72
N GLN A 47 -5.53 1.92 -14.69
CA GLN A 47 -5.94 0.69 -15.35
C GLN A 47 -4.79 0.05 -16.14
N SER A 48 -3.92 0.86 -16.77
CA SER A 48 -2.71 0.35 -17.45
C SER A 48 -1.69 -0.27 -16.49
N GLN A 49 -1.75 0.08 -15.20
CA GLN A 49 -1.00 -0.56 -14.12
C GLN A 49 -1.69 -1.82 -13.56
N ASN A 50 -2.77 -2.29 -14.20
CA ASN A 50 -3.63 -3.40 -13.76
C ASN A 50 -4.35 -3.15 -12.42
N ILE A 51 -4.78 -1.91 -12.17
CA ILE A 51 -5.53 -1.54 -10.96
C ILE A 51 -6.99 -1.29 -11.33
N LEU A 52 -7.90 -1.99 -10.68
CA LEU A 52 -9.33 -1.70 -10.70
C LEU A 52 -9.60 -0.45 -9.87
N THR A 53 -10.17 0.57 -10.49
CA THR A 53 -10.54 1.83 -9.85
C THR A 53 -12.04 1.93 -9.66
N GLU A 54 -12.47 2.50 -8.54
CA GLU A 54 -13.89 2.72 -8.24
C GLU A 54 -14.13 4.16 -7.80
N MET A 55 -15.13 4.82 -8.39
CA MET A 55 -15.45 6.21 -8.05
C MET A 55 -16.18 6.28 -6.71
N PHE A 56 -15.69 7.14 -5.81
CA PHE A 56 -16.23 7.33 -4.48
C PHE A 56 -16.71 8.77 -4.29
N ASN A 57 -17.97 8.93 -3.87
CA ASN A 57 -18.63 10.22 -3.68
C ASN A 57 -18.90 10.58 -2.20
N GLY A 58 -18.32 9.85 -1.24
CA GLY A 58 -18.52 10.11 0.19
C GLY A 58 -17.53 11.11 0.78
N SER A 59 -17.75 11.50 2.04
CA SER A 59 -16.93 12.51 2.74
C SER A 59 -15.71 11.92 3.45
N ASP A 60 -15.72 10.62 3.79
CA ASP A 60 -14.66 9.98 4.56
C ASP A 60 -14.30 8.59 4.03
N TYR A 61 -13.05 8.42 3.61
CA TYR A 61 -12.51 7.14 3.16
C TYR A 61 -12.38 6.10 4.27
N VAL A 62 -12.25 6.53 5.53
CA VAL A 62 -12.16 5.62 6.68
C VAL A 62 -13.50 4.93 6.93
N SER A 63 -14.60 5.56 6.52
CA SER A 63 -15.96 5.00 6.63
C SER A 63 -16.30 3.97 5.54
N VAL A 64 -15.57 3.95 4.42
CA VAL A 64 -15.72 2.95 3.36
C VAL A 64 -14.81 1.76 3.63
N SER A 65 -15.27 0.90 4.53
CA SER A 65 -14.75 -0.44 4.71
C SER A 65 -15.33 -1.36 3.62
N PRO A 66 -14.56 -2.30 3.04
CA PRO A 66 -13.15 -2.60 3.28
C PRO A 66 -12.30 -2.22 2.07
N HIS A 67 -11.84 -0.97 1.93
CA HIS A 67 -10.92 -0.58 0.86
C HIS A 67 -9.48 -0.38 1.38
N ASN A 68 -8.50 -0.83 0.59
CA ASN A 68 -7.09 -0.83 0.98
C ASN A 68 -6.44 0.56 0.82
N ALA A 69 -6.91 1.34 -0.15
CA ALA A 69 -6.44 2.70 -0.38
C ALA A 69 -7.49 3.51 -1.15
N ALA A 70 -7.29 4.83 -1.11
CA ALA A 70 -8.04 5.81 -1.87
C ALA A 70 -7.13 6.94 -2.37
N LEU A 71 -7.54 7.58 -3.46
CA LEU A 71 -6.89 8.76 -4.03
C LEU A 71 -7.91 9.89 -4.13
N ASN A 72 -7.61 11.02 -3.51
CA ASN A 72 -8.34 12.27 -3.69
C ASN A 72 -7.60 13.13 -4.70
N ILE A 73 -8.32 13.63 -5.70
CA ILE A 73 -7.79 14.57 -6.68
C ILE A 73 -8.46 15.91 -6.46
N VAL A 74 -7.67 16.90 -6.05
CA VAL A 74 -8.11 18.28 -5.85
C VAL A 74 -7.40 19.19 -6.84
N HIS A 75 -8.15 20.10 -7.46
CA HIS A 75 -7.58 21.13 -8.32
C HIS A 75 -7.40 22.42 -7.50
N VAL A 76 -6.15 22.79 -7.23
CA VAL A 76 -5.81 23.99 -6.46
C VAL A 76 -5.15 24.99 -7.41
N SER A 77 -5.89 26.03 -7.75
CA SER A 77 -5.48 27.11 -8.65
C SER A 77 -5.09 26.63 -10.06
N LYS A 78 -3.82 26.26 -10.28
CA LYS A 78 -3.26 25.80 -11.57
C LYS A 78 -2.59 24.43 -11.46
N THR A 79 -2.72 23.75 -10.32
CA THR A 79 -2.02 22.50 -10.03
C THR A 79 -2.98 21.45 -9.48
N TYR A 80 -2.77 20.20 -9.86
CA TYR A 80 -3.47 19.06 -9.26
C TYR A 80 -2.71 18.60 -8.01
N VAL A 81 -3.45 18.41 -6.93
CA VAL A 81 -2.95 17.84 -5.69
C VAL A 81 -3.59 16.48 -5.50
N LEU A 82 -2.75 15.44 -5.51
CA LEU A 82 -3.15 14.08 -5.21
C LEU A 82 -2.95 13.82 -3.72
N LYS A 83 -4.01 13.42 -3.01
CA LYS A 83 -3.93 12.97 -1.62
C LYS A 83 -4.21 11.48 -1.56
N ALA A 84 -3.24 10.72 -1.07
CA ALA A 84 -3.37 9.29 -0.91
C ALA A 84 -3.81 8.94 0.53
N ALA A 85 -4.86 8.14 0.65
CA ALA A 85 -5.20 7.43 1.87
C ALA A 85 -4.89 5.95 1.66
N PHE A 86 -4.33 5.28 2.66
CA PHE A 86 -3.98 3.86 2.57
C PHE A 86 -4.06 3.22 3.95
N ASN A 87 -4.34 1.91 3.95
CA ASN A 87 -4.41 1.14 5.18
C ASN A 87 -3.00 0.95 5.77
N ARG A 88 -2.76 1.56 6.94
CA ARG A 88 -1.47 1.49 7.63
C ARG A 88 -1.18 0.13 8.26
N THR A 89 -2.18 -0.74 8.41
CA THR A 89 -1.96 -2.11 8.91
C THR A 89 -1.43 -3.06 7.82
N MET A 90 -1.54 -2.67 6.54
CA MET A 90 -1.01 -3.44 5.42
C MET A 90 0.50 -3.24 5.27
N LEU A 91 1.20 -4.37 5.10
CA LEU A 91 2.64 -4.38 4.96
C LEU A 91 3.06 -3.64 3.68
N HIS A 92 3.99 -2.69 3.78
CA HIS A 92 4.47 -1.94 2.62
C HIS A 92 3.41 -1.09 1.89
N SER A 93 2.30 -0.74 2.54
CA SER A 93 1.23 0.07 1.94
C SER A 93 1.71 1.42 1.42
N LEU A 94 2.52 2.15 2.19
CA LEU A 94 3.09 3.43 1.78
C LEU A 94 4.01 3.33 0.55
N PRO A 95 5.08 2.51 0.54
CA PRO A 95 5.96 2.41 -0.63
C PRO A 95 5.24 1.84 -1.85
N LEU A 96 4.24 0.97 -1.68
CA LEU A 96 3.39 0.53 -2.80
C LEU A 96 2.59 1.70 -3.38
N MET A 97 1.93 2.49 -2.53
CA MET A 97 1.15 3.66 -2.98
C MET A 97 2.04 4.68 -3.70
N MET A 98 3.26 4.88 -3.21
CA MET A 98 4.24 5.74 -3.87
C MET A 98 4.65 5.20 -5.25
N ASN A 99 4.84 3.88 -5.39
CA ASN A 99 5.11 3.26 -6.69
C ASN A 99 3.97 3.53 -7.69
N ILE A 100 2.72 3.31 -7.26
CA ILE A 100 1.51 3.52 -8.08
C ILE A 100 1.42 4.98 -8.55
N ILE A 101 1.58 5.94 -7.64
CA ILE A 101 1.52 7.37 -7.96
C ILE A 101 2.67 7.77 -8.90
N SER A 102 3.85 7.21 -8.70
CA SER A 102 5.02 7.51 -9.56
C SER A 102 4.80 7.03 -10.99
N ASN A 103 4.26 5.82 -11.17
CA ASN A 103 3.94 5.26 -12.49
C ASN A 103 2.76 5.96 -13.16
N LEU A 104 1.77 6.39 -12.38
CA LEU A 104 0.71 7.27 -12.88
C LEU A 104 1.28 8.58 -13.44
N TYR A 105 2.23 9.19 -12.73
CA TYR A 105 2.89 10.41 -13.21
C TYR A 105 3.72 10.16 -14.47
N LEU A 106 4.45 9.05 -14.55
CA LEU A 106 5.21 8.66 -15.76
C LEU A 106 4.30 8.50 -16.98
N HIS A 107 3.17 7.83 -16.81
CA HIS A 107 2.21 7.65 -17.89
C HIS A 107 1.67 9.00 -18.40
N ASN A 108 1.40 9.96 -17.51
CA ASN A 108 0.99 11.32 -17.89
C ASN A 108 2.08 12.11 -18.62
N LEU A 109 3.34 11.68 -18.51
CA LEU A 109 4.47 12.21 -19.29
C LEU A 109 4.73 11.42 -20.58
N ASN A 110 3.82 10.51 -20.97
CA ASN A 110 3.96 9.59 -22.11
C ASN A 110 5.19 8.68 -22.02
N VAL A 111 5.62 8.32 -20.81
CA VAL A 111 6.67 7.32 -20.58
C VAL A 111 6.02 5.93 -20.58
N THR A 112 6.58 5.00 -21.33
CA THR A 112 6.04 3.63 -21.49
C THR A 112 6.64 2.65 -20.49
N GLU A 113 7.80 2.98 -19.92
CA GLU A 113 8.44 2.19 -18.88
C GLU A 113 7.80 2.41 -17.49
N ASN A 114 7.78 1.35 -16.68
CA ASN A 114 7.29 1.39 -15.31
C ASN A 114 8.43 1.29 -14.30
N ILE A 115 8.36 2.12 -13.26
CA ILE A 115 9.17 2.01 -12.05
C ILE A 115 8.74 0.75 -11.29
N HIS A 116 9.73 -0.07 -10.97
CA HIS A 116 9.55 -1.26 -10.16
C HIS A 116 10.31 -1.11 -8.85
N VAL A 117 9.60 -1.29 -7.74
CA VAL A 117 10.19 -1.28 -6.40
C VAL A 117 10.29 -2.70 -5.90
N TRP A 118 11.47 -3.04 -5.39
CA TRP A 118 11.75 -4.34 -4.78
C TRP A 118 12.13 -4.12 -3.33
N ILE A 119 11.63 -5.00 -2.45
CA ILE A 119 12.03 -5.05 -1.05
C ILE A 119 12.86 -6.30 -0.85
N SER A 120 14.11 -6.12 -0.44
CA SER A 120 14.92 -7.17 0.14
C SER A 120 14.80 -7.07 1.66
N SER A 121 14.33 -8.15 2.29
CA SER A 121 14.49 -8.29 3.73
C SER A 121 15.97 -8.46 4.02
N PHE A 122 16.55 -7.58 4.84
CA PHE A 122 17.85 -7.85 5.40
C PHE A 122 17.68 -8.97 6.42
N ILE A 123 18.30 -10.13 6.16
CA ILE A 123 18.48 -11.12 7.22
C ILE A 123 19.63 -10.57 8.06
N GLN A 124 19.30 -9.89 9.15
CA GLN A 124 20.29 -9.64 10.18
C GLN A 124 20.48 -10.97 10.90
N GLU A 125 21.54 -11.70 10.58
CA GLU A 125 22.05 -12.71 11.49
C GLU A 125 22.45 -11.97 12.77
N ILE A 126 21.61 -12.08 13.80
CA ILE A 126 21.92 -11.55 15.12
C ILE A 126 23.10 -12.37 15.64
N THR A 127 24.32 -11.90 15.41
CA THR A 127 25.54 -12.53 15.94
C THR A 127 25.95 -11.94 17.29
N ASP A 128 25.30 -10.85 17.71
CA ASP A 128 25.59 -10.17 18.95
C ASP A 128 25.09 -11.00 20.15
N ARG A 129 26.03 -11.61 20.87
CA ARG A 129 25.73 -12.40 22.09
C ARG A 129 24.99 -11.58 23.14
N SER A 130 25.27 -10.28 23.27
CA SER A 130 24.61 -9.44 24.28
C SER A 130 23.12 -9.32 23.97
N PHE A 131 22.77 -9.08 22.71
CA PHE A 131 21.38 -8.99 22.26
C PHE A 131 20.64 -10.33 22.38
N ILE A 132 21.29 -11.45 22.02
CA ILE A 132 20.71 -12.79 22.20
C ILE A 132 20.42 -13.07 23.68
N MET A 133 21.35 -12.75 24.57
CA MET A 133 21.15 -12.94 26.01
C MET A 133 19.99 -12.10 26.54
N VAL A 134 19.85 -10.84 26.10
CA VAL A 134 18.71 -9.98 26.47
C VAL A 134 17.38 -10.59 26.01
N MET A 135 17.31 -11.10 24.78
CA MET A 135 16.12 -11.79 24.26
C MET A 135 15.77 -13.05 25.07
N ILE A 136 16.77 -13.88 25.41
CA ILE A 136 16.56 -15.09 26.23
C ILE A 136 16.04 -14.72 27.62
N VAL A 137 16.64 -13.72 28.29
CA VAL A 137 16.19 -13.26 29.61
C VAL A 137 14.77 -12.71 29.55
N GLN A 138 14.41 -11.94 28.51
CA GLN A 138 13.04 -11.48 28.31
C GLN A 138 12.06 -12.64 28.14
N CYS A 139 12.37 -13.63 27.31
CA CYS A 139 11.52 -14.82 27.15
C CYS A 139 11.32 -15.59 28.46
N LEU A 140 12.37 -15.77 29.25
CA LEU A 140 12.28 -16.44 30.56
C LEU A 140 11.42 -15.64 31.54
N THR A 141 11.59 -14.32 31.58
CA THR A 141 10.82 -13.43 32.48
C THR A 141 9.33 -13.46 32.11
N VAL A 142 9.01 -13.39 30.81
CA VAL A 142 7.62 -13.54 30.33
C VAL A 142 7.06 -14.90 30.73
N GLY A 143 7.81 -16.00 30.56
CA GLY A 143 7.40 -17.34 30.99
C GLY A 143 7.05 -17.42 32.48
N VAL A 144 7.91 -16.89 33.35
CA VAL A 144 7.70 -16.88 34.80
C VAL A 144 6.49 -16.02 35.18
N THR A 145 6.34 -14.84 34.58
CA THR A 145 5.18 -13.97 34.85
C THR A 145 3.86 -14.59 34.39
N MET A 146 3.83 -15.27 33.25
CA MET A 146 2.63 -15.98 32.77
C MET A 146 2.22 -17.14 33.70
N THR A 147 3.18 -17.83 34.32
CA THR A 147 2.88 -18.89 35.30
C THR A 147 2.48 -18.37 36.68
N GLY A 148 2.70 -17.08 36.96
CA GLY A 148 2.42 -16.44 38.25
C GLY A 148 1.12 -15.64 38.29
N LEU A 149 0.42 -15.45 37.16
CA LEU A 149 -0.92 -14.84 37.18
C LEU A 149 -1.92 -15.85 37.76
N PRO A 150 -2.73 -15.48 38.78
CA PRO A 150 -3.82 -16.32 39.25
C PRO A 150 -4.85 -16.51 38.12
N SER A 151 -5.41 -17.73 38.06
CA SER A 151 -6.42 -18.16 37.08
C SER A 151 -7.70 -17.33 37.13
#